data_AF-A0A5N6U5A8-F1
#
_entry.id   AF-A0A5N6U5A8-F1
#
_cell.length_a   1.000
_cell.length_b   1.000
_cell.length_c   1.000
_cell.angle_alpha   90.00
_cell.angle_beta   90.00
_cell.angle_gamma   90.00
#
_symmetry.space_group_name_H-M   'P 1'
#
loop_
_entity.id
_entity.type
_entity.pdbx_description
1 polymer ?
#
loop_
_entity_poly.entity_id
_entity_poly.type
_entity_poly.pdbx_seq_one_letter_code
_entity_poly.pdbx_strand_id
1 'polypeptide(L)'
;MEAFRQATPEPSAYSQEEVTTWLRAIGLPHQYTEFIKTPGSFPKTAEALRTLMRCQISTFPYENLSVHYSPTHLVDIRPHSLYEKMVGQDRDRGRGGYCMELSILFHHMLRGLGFHIYMTGVRNRTRTDGVPQGQYVGWTHINNIVHLPSGEKFSVDVAFGGDGPTSPLPLVDTSPTIQNLGPQQVRLVHDNIPKQRLKDPKLWVYQYRNGADREWNSFYSFAEIEFFQEDYEVQNWWTAAKTLHRWTVLLVRFLREGEPVEFDQRATVNGKDATEVTIVGKVMLVNDVVKVNMGGKTSVVHTFETEEGRLQALKKYFGITLTETEKGSIRGWDMALA
;
A
#
# COMPACT_ATOMS: atom_id res chain seq x y z
N MET A 1 -17.01 -4.81 -19.91
CA MET A 1 -16.48 -3.43 -20.10
C MET A 1 -17.56 -2.36 -20.20
N GLU A 2 -18.85 -2.70 -20.07
CA GLU A 2 -19.98 -1.75 -20.15
C GLU A 2 -19.98 -0.66 -19.06
N ALA A 3 -19.23 -0.86 -17.97
CA ALA A 3 -19.12 0.10 -16.88
C ALA A 3 -18.27 1.36 -17.22
N PHE A 4 -17.47 1.32 -18.28
CA PHE A 4 -16.62 2.45 -18.69
C PHE A 4 -17.22 3.16 -19.90
N ARG A 5 -17.16 4.49 -19.90
CA ARG A 5 -17.60 5.31 -21.04
C ARG A 5 -16.81 5.00 -22.31
N GLN A 6 -15.54 4.65 -22.17
CA GLN A 6 -14.65 4.27 -23.28
C GLN A 6 -14.26 2.80 -23.13
N ALA A 7 -14.25 2.07 -24.26
CA ALA A 7 -13.84 0.68 -24.30
C ALA A 7 -12.31 0.52 -24.18
N THR A 8 -11.54 1.56 -24.47
CA THR A 8 -10.09 1.56 -24.32
C THR A 8 -9.68 1.98 -22.91
N PRO A 9 -8.67 1.34 -22.30
CA PRO A 9 -8.09 1.79 -21.03
C PRO A 9 -7.58 3.23 -21.14
N GLU A 10 -7.72 3.99 -20.07
CA GLU A 10 -7.22 5.35 -20.03
C GLU A 10 -5.67 5.39 -20.03
N PRO A 11 -5.03 6.38 -20.67
CA PRO A 11 -3.58 6.42 -20.82
C PRO A 11 -2.86 6.58 -19.48
N SER A 12 -1.73 5.91 -19.26
CA SER A 12 -0.93 6.16 -18.07
C SER A 12 -0.28 7.56 -18.09
N ALA A 13 0.00 8.10 -16.91
CA ALA A 13 0.92 9.24 -16.78
C ALA A 13 2.38 8.85 -17.06
N TYR A 14 2.68 7.55 -17.12
CA TYR A 14 4.00 6.98 -17.37
C TYR A 14 4.11 6.42 -18.79
N SER A 15 5.27 6.61 -19.38
CA SER A 15 5.69 5.98 -20.62
C SER A 15 5.84 4.46 -20.46
N GLN A 16 5.88 3.74 -21.60
CA GLN A 16 6.12 2.29 -21.58
C GLN A 16 7.51 1.94 -21.00
N GLU A 17 8.50 2.82 -21.13
CA GLU A 17 9.84 2.62 -20.57
C GLU A 17 9.83 2.73 -19.04
N GLU A 18 9.11 3.71 -18.49
CA GLU A 18 8.94 3.87 -17.05
C GLU A 18 8.18 2.67 -16.44
N VAL A 19 7.11 2.22 -17.11
CA VAL A 19 6.37 1.01 -16.71
C VAL A 19 7.26 -0.23 -16.76
N THR A 20 8.08 -0.36 -17.80
CA THR A 20 9.08 -1.45 -17.93
C THR A 20 10.08 -1.42 -16.77
N THR A 21 10.56 -0.23 -16.39
CA THR A 21 11.49 -0.03 -15.28
C THR A 21 10.85 -0.42 -13.95
N TRP A 22 9.59 -0.06 -13.73
CA TRP A 22 8.82 -0.51 -12.57
C TRP A 22 8.64 -2.03 -12.53
N LEU A 23 8.28 -2.69 -13.63
CA LEU A 23 8.14 -4.16 -13.67
C LEU A 23 9.44 -4.87 -13.29
N ARG A 24 10.60 -4.33 -13.69
CA ARG A 24 11.91 -4.82 -13.26
C ARG A 24 12.14 -4.56 -11.77
N ALA A 25 11.76 -3.38 -11.28
CA ALA A 25 11.98 -2.97 -9.91
C ALA A 25 11.23 -3.83 -8.89
N ILE A 26 9.99 -4.24 -9.20
CA ILE A 26 9.13 -5.00 -8.27
C ILE A 26 9.46 -6.50 -8.19
N GLY A 27 10.43 -6.98 -8.97
CA GLY A 27 10.95 -8.34 -8.90
C GLY A 27 9.88 -9.42 -9.12
N LEU A 28 9.27 -9.41 -10.30
CA LEU A 28 8.26 -10.39 -10.71
C LEU A 28 8.80 -11.83 -10.75
N PRO A 29 7.93 -12.85 -10.54
CA PRO A 29 8.24 -14.24 -10.83
C PRO A 29 8.69 -14.45 -12.28
N HIS A 30 9.57 -15.44 -12.51
CA HIS A 30 10.19 -15.68 -13.82
C HIS A 30 9.17 -15.85 -14.95
N GLN A 31 8.00 -16.44 -14.68
CA GLN A 31 6.91 -16.62 -15.66
C GLN A 31 6.37 -15.32 -16.25
N TYR A 32 6.63 -14.16 -15.63
CA TYR A 32 6.21 -12.87 -16.16
C TYR A 32 7.33 -12.10 -16.90
N THR A 33 8.53 -12.69 -17.03
CA THR A 33 9.71 -12.02 -17.61
C THR A 33 9.46 -11.54 -19.04
N GLU A 34 8.70 -12.29 -19.84
CA GLU A 34 8.39 -11.92 -21.23
C GLU A 34 7.55 -10.64 -21.33
N PHE A 35 6.65 -10.41 -20.37
CA PHE A 35 5.76 -9.24 -20.35
C PHE A 35 6.50 -7.96 -19.95
N ILE A 36 7.68 -8.06 -19.31
CA ILE A 36 8.52 -6.89 -18.98
C ILE A 36 8.91 -6.13 -20.25
N LYS A 37 9.18 -6.83 -21.35
CA LYS A 37 9.58 -6.21 -22.62
C LYS A 37 8.40 -5.65 -23.41
N THR A 38 7.18 -6.09 -23.09
CA THR A 38 5.95 -5.69 -23.77
C THR A 38 4.84 -5.44 -22.75
N PRO A 39 4.94 -4.39 -21.92
CA PRO A 39 4.05 -4.21 -20.75
C PRO A 39 2.55 -4.24 -21.08
N GLY A 40 2.15 -3.71 -22.24
CA GLY A 40 0.77 -3.76 -22.71
C GLY A 40 0.18 -5.18 -22.91
N SER A 41 1.03 -6.22 -23.02
CA SER A 41 0.60 -7.62 -23.14
C SER A 41 0.46 -8.35 -21.79
N PHE A 42 0.80 -7.70 -20.67
CA PHE A 42 0.74 -8.31 -19.34
C PHE A 42 -0.65 -8.90 -19.06
N PRO A 43 -0.81 -10.14 -18.55
CA PRO A 43 -2.13 -10.75 -18.42
C PRO A 43 -3.07 -9.96 -17.51
N LYS A 44 -4.32 -9.73 -17.96
CA LYS A 44 -5.36 -9.04 -17.17
C LYS A 44 -6.24 -10.06 -16.45
N THR A 45 -5.62 -10.87 -15.61
CA THR A 45 -6.28 -11.93 -14.82
C THR A 45 -6.20 -11.62 -13.33
N ALA A 46 -7.07 -12.25 -12.52
CA ALA A 46 -7.05 -12.08 -11.07
C ALA A 46 -5.72 -12.53 -10.44
N GLU A 47 -5.12 -13.60 -10.98
CA GLU A 47 -3.80 -14.10 -10.57
C GLU A 47 -2.70 -13.08 -10.86
N ALA A 48 -2.67 -12.52 -12.08
CA ALA A 48 -1.69 -11.53 -12.46
C ALA A 48 -1.81 -10.25 -11.62
N LEU A 49 -3.04 -9.81 -11.36
CA LEU A 49 -3.32 -8.67 -10.46
C LEU A 49 -2.86 -8.93 -9.02
N ARG A 50 -3.07 -10.16 -8.51
CA ARG A 50 -2.58 -10.58 -7.20
C ARG A 50 -1.06 -10.55 -7.13
N THR A 51 -0.38 -11.07 -8.15
CA THR A 51 1.08 -11.03 -8.24
C THR A 51 1.61 -9.60 -8.24
N LEU A 52 1.08 -8.72 -9.09
CA LEU A 52 1.47 -7.31 -9.15
C LEU A 52 1.28 -6.61 -7.81
N MET A 53 0.14 -6.83 -7.15
CA MET A 53 -0.14 -6.25 -5.83
C MET A 53 0.87 -6.73 -4.78
N ARG A 54 1.16 -8.04 -4.71
CA ARG A 54 2.10 -8.59 -3.72
C ARG A 54 3.54 -8.15 -3.96
N CYS A 55 3.96 -8.07 -5.23
CA CYS A 55 5.23 -7.46 -5.62
C CYS A 55 5.29 -5.99 -5.16
N GLN A 56 4.25 -5.18 -5.45
CA GLN A 56 4.19 -3.77 -5.07
C GLN A 56 4.36 -3.57 -3.56
N ILE A 57 3.57 -4.24 -2.72
CA ILE A 57 3.54 -4.03 -1.26
C ILE A 57 4.79 -4.57 -0.53
N SER A 58 5.56 -5.44 -1.19
CA SER A 58 6.81 -5.99 -0.64
C SER A 58 8.06 -5.24 -1.13
N THR A 59 8.00 -4.64 -2.32
CA THR A 59 9.08 -3.81 -2.87
C THR A 59 9.06 -2.39 -2.31
N PHE A 60 7.92 -1.71 -2.35
CA PHE A 60 7.83 -0.31 -1.94
C PHE A 60 7.22 -0.21 -0.53
N PRO A 61 7.97 0.26 0.48
CA PRO A 61 7.44 0.37 1.83
C PRO A 61 6.36 1.44 1.89
N TYR A 62 5.32 1.18 2.69
CA TYR A 62 4.51 2.26 3.23
C TYR A 62 5.39 3.10 4.15
N GLU A 63 5.50 4.41 3.92
CA GLU A 63 6.28 5.32 4.75
C GLU A 63 5.75 6.74 4.66
N ASN A 64 5.79 7.50 5.77
CA ASN A 64 5.41 8.91 5.78
C ASN A 64 6.58 9.85 6.06
N LEU A 65 7.80 9.44 5.75
CA LEU A 65 9.01 10.23 5.98
C LEU A 65 8.97 11.57 5.24
N SER A 66 8.26 11.71 4.11
CA SER A 66 8.11 13.03 3.47
C SER A 66 7.38 14.04 4.38
N VAL A 67 6.50 13.60 5.29
CA VAL A 67 5.87 14.47 6.29
C VAL A 67 6.89 14.94 7.35
N HIS A 68 7.95 14.18 7.60
CA HIS A 68 8.86 14.38 8.73
C HIS A 68 10.26 14.87 8.34
N TYR A 69 10.75 14.47 7.17
CA TYR A 69 12.12 14.66 6.70
C TYR A 69 12.21 15.43 5.38
N SER A 70 11.10 15.74 4.71
CA SER A 70 11.22 16.66 3.57
C SER A 70 11.44 18.08 4.10
N PRO A 71 12.28 18.91 3.45
CA PRO A 71 12.51 20.29 3.88
C PRO A 71 11.25 21.15 3.95
N THR A 72 10.21 20.79 3.18
CA THR A 72 8.93 21.49 3.15
C THR A 72 7.88 20.87 4.09
N HIS A 73 8.12 19.63 4.55
CA HIS A 73 7.13 18.77 5.21
C HIS A 73 5.83 18.57 4.42
N LEU A 74 5.89 18.80 3.10
CA LEU A 74 4.78 18.59 2.18
C LEU A 74 5.04 17.32 1.36
N VAL A 75 3.96 16.58 1.13
CA VAL A 75 4.00 15.36 0.32
C VAL A 75 3.59 15.71 -1.10
N ASP A 76 4.46 15.46 -2.08
CA ASP A 76 4.17 15.65 -3.50
C ASP A 76 3.61 14.35 -4.09
N ILE A 77 2.38 14.42 -4.60
CA ILE A 77 1.66 13.27 -5.15
C ILE A 77 1.54 13.32 -6.68
N ARG A 78 2.28 14.20 -7.35
CA ARG A 78 2.27 14.29 -8.81
C ARG A 78 2.96 13.05 -9.40
N PRO A 79 2.41 12.40 -10.44
CA PRO A 79 2.94 11.15 -10.97
C PRO A 79 4.45 11.16 -11.27
N HIS A 80 4.98 12.23 -11.88
CA HIS A 80 6.40 12.34 -12.18
C HIS A 80 7.27 12.32 -10.91
N SER A 81 6.90 13.09 -9.87
CA SER A 81 7.60 13.10 -8.58
C SER A 81 7.59 11.73 -7.91
N LEU A 82 6.45 11.03 -7.98
CA LEU A 82 6.30 9.67 -7.45
C LEU A 82 7.22 8.67 -8.17
N TYR A 83 7.31 8.78 -9.50
CA TYR A 83 8.19 7.93 -10.29
C TYR A 83 9.64 8.15 -9.91
N GLU A 84 10.11 9.40 -9.92
CA GLU A 84 11.51 9.70 -9.58
C GLU A 84 11.88 9.22 -8.18
N LYS A 85 10.98 9.43 -7.20
CA LYS A 85 11.16 9.04 -5.81
C LYS A 85 11.31 7.53 -5.63
N MET A 86 10.48 6.72 -6.30
CA MET A 86 10.34 5.29 -6.01
C MET A 86 10.99 4.38 -7.07
N VAL A 87 10.94 4.75 -8.34
CA VAL A 87 11.30 3.86 -9.46
C VAL A 87 12.48 4.40 -10.28
N GLY A 88 12.51 5.72 -10.49
CA GLY A 88 13.49 6.42 -11.30
C GLY A 88 14.80 6.66 -10.57
N GLN A 89 15.29 7.90 -10.62
CA GLN A 89 16.65 8.23 -10.17
C GLN A 89 16.92 7.94 -8.68
N ASP A 90 15.91 8.07 -7.82
CA ASP A 90 16.05 7.89 -6.37
C ASP A 90 15.79 6.46 -5.89
N ARG A 91 15.56 5.51 -6.80
CA ARG A 91 15.20 4.12 -6.45
C ARG A 91 16.16 3.48 -5.47
N ASP A 92 17.46 3.71 -5.63
CA ASP A 92 18.49 3.10 -4.78
C ASP A 92 18.45 3.63 -3.33
N ARG A 93 17.68 4.70 -3.07
CA ARG A 93 17.40 5.18 -1.71
C ARG A 93 16.34 4.35 -0.98
N GLY A 94 15.68 3.40 -1.65
CA GLY A 94 14.70 2.49 -1.05
C GLY A 94 13.40 3.16 -0.60
N ARG A 95 13.12 4.38 -1.08
CA ARG A 95 11.95 5.16 -0.67
C ARG A 95 10.66 4.51 -1.17
N GLY A 96 9.60 4.73 -0.41
CA GLY A 96 8.24 4.37 -0.80
C GLY A 96 7.34 5.58 -0.70
N GLY A 97 6.21 5.45 -0.02
CA GLY A 97 5.35 6.59 0.32
C GLY A 97 4.15 6.15 1.14
N TYR A 98 3.31 7.07 1.55
CA TYR A 98 2.09 6.72 2.25
C TYR A 98 0.96 6.44 1.25
N CYS A 99 -0.28 6.35 1.75
CA CYS A 99 -1.45 5.94 0.96
C CYS A 99 -1.58 6.59 -0.43
N MET A 100 -1.52 7.92 -0.50
CA MET A 100 -1.70 8.65 -1.76
C MET A 100 -0.58 8.34 -2.76
N GLU A 101 0.67 8.40 -2.31
CA GLU A 101 1.85 8.21 -3.16
C GLU A 101 1.90 6.79 -3.77
N LEU A 102 1.74 5.76 -2.93
CA LEU A 102 1.81 4.38 -3.39
C LEU A 102 0.64 3.98 -4.29
N SER A 103 -0.58 4.39 -3.94
CA SER A 103 -1.76 4.02 -4.71
C SER A 103 -1.86 4.76 -6.05
N ILE A 104 -1.43 6.03 -6.13
CA ILE A 104 -1.39 6.80 -7.38
C ILE A 104 -0.31 6.24 -8.32
N LEU A 105 0.88 5.92 -7.80
CA LEU A 105 1.92 5.24 -8.59
C LEU A 105 1.36 3.94 -9.17
N PHE A 106 0.79 3.08 -8.32
CA PHE A 106 0.27 1.78 -8.74
C PHE A 106 -0.91 1.90 -9.72
N HIS A 107 -1.79 2.89 -9.54
CA HIS A 107 -2.88 3.21 -10.46
C HIS A 107 -2.35 3.43 -11.89
N HIS A 108 -1.38 4.34 -12.03
CA HIS A 108 -0.81 4.66 -13.34
C HIS A 108 0.04 3.52 -13.90
N MET A 109 0.72 2.73 -13.07
CA MET A 109 1.41 1.52 -13.54
C MET A 109 0.42 0.51 -14.14
N LEU A 110 -0.71 0.24 -13.48
CA LEU A 110 -1.75 -0.64 -14.02
C LEU A 110 -2.40 -0.09 -15.30
N ARG A 111 -2.62 1.23 -15.41
CA ARG A 111 -3.02 1.87 -16.68
C ARG A 111 -1.99 1.66 -17.78
N GLY A 112 -0.71 1.73 -17.45
CA GLY A 112 0.41 1.52 -18.37
C GLY A 112 0.49 0.09 -18.90
N LEU A 113 0.02 -0.88 -18.11
CA LEU A 113 -0.18 -2.27 -18.53
C LEU A 113 -1.50 -2.47 -19.31
N GLY A 114 -2.40 -1.50 -19.34
CA GLY A 114 -3.70 -1.57 -20.02
C GLY A 114 -4.83 -2.19 -19.18
N PHE A 115 -4.78 -2.11 -17.85
CA PHE A 115 -5.93 -2.45 -17.01
C PHE A 115 -7.00 -1.36 -17.05
N HIS A 116 -8.26 -1.76 -16.95
CA HIS A 116 -9.36 -0.86 -16.64
C HIS A 116 -9.41 -0.64 -15.13
N ILE A 117 -9.08 0.57 -14.69
CA ILE A 117 -8.90 0.92 -13.30
C ILE A 117 -9.30 2.37 -13.06
N TYR A 118 -9.91 2.65 -11.92
CA TYR A 118 -10.13 4.01 -11.41
C TYR A 118 -9.84 4.07 -9.91
N MET A 119 -9.72 5.28 -9.38
CA MET A 119 -9.44 5.52 -7.96
C MET A 119 -10.69 6.02 -7.23
N THR A 120 -10.79 5.75 -5.94
CA THR A 120 -11.88 6.27 -5.09
C THR A 120 -11.39 6.68 -3.69
N GLY A 121 -12.07 7.67 -3.11
CA GLY A 121 -11.83 8.15 -1.75
C GLY A 121 -12.36 7.18 -0.68
N VAL A 122 -11.52 6.94 0.34
CA VAL A 122 -11.80 5.98 1.42
C VAL A 122 -11.95 6.70 2.75
N ARG A 123 -12.98 6.30 3.51
CA ARG A 123 -13.18 6.71 4.91
C ARG A 123 -12.57 5.68 5.83
N ASN A 124 -11.59 6.08 6.62
CA ASN A 124 -10.99 5.22 7.64
C ASN A 124 -11.73 5.34 8.97
N ARG A 125 -11.56 4.34 9.84
CA ARG A 125 -11.79 4.48 11.28
C ARG A 125 -10.46 4.71 11.99
N THR A 126 -10.51 5.49 13.06
CA THR A 126 -9.38 5.63 13.98
C THR A 126 -9.07 4.30 14.66
N ARG A 127 -7.86 4.17 15.20
CA ARG A 127 -7.41 2.97 15.88
C ARG A 127 -7.05 3.31 17.33
N THR A 128 -7.43 2.44 18.24
CA THR A 128 -6.95 2.42 19.63
C THR A 128 -6.28 1.07 19.84
N ASP A 129 -5.01 1.07 20.25
CA ASP A 129 -4.20 -0.15 20.39
C ASP A 129 -4.18 -1.05 19.14
N GLY A 130 -4.19 -0.42 17.96
CA GLY A 130 -4.20 -1.10 16.66
C GLY A 130 -5.56 -1.65 16.22
N VAL A 131 -6.59 -1.54 17.04
CA VAL A 131 -7.96 -2.00 16.74
C VAL A 131 -8.84 -0.84 16.27
N PRO A 132 -9.63 -0.99 15.19
CA PRO A 132 -10.57 0.03 14.75
C PRO A 132 -11.62 0.38 15.80
N GLN A 133 -11.67 1.64 16.20
CA GLN A 133 -12.62 2.16 17.17
C GLN A 133 -13.24 3.48 16.71
N GLY A 134 -14.42 3.79 17.25
CA GLY A 134 -15.13 5.03 16.95
C GLY A 134 -15.78 5.05 15.56
N GLN A 135 -16.10 6.27 15.12
CA GLN A 135 -16.80 6.55 13.86
C GLN A 135 -15.84 6.60 12.67
N TYR A 136 -16.40 6.45 11.46
CA TYR A 136 -15.69 6.71 10.21
C TYR A 136 -15.38 8.21 10.09
N VAL A 137 -14.15 8.55 9.68
CA VAL A 137 -13.69 9.92 9.49
C VAL A 137 -13.93 10.41 8.04
N GLY A 138 -13.36 11.56 7.70
CA GLY A 138 -13.31 12.11 6.34
C GLY A 138 -12.69 11.15 5.31
N TRP A 139 -12.62 11.59 4.05
CA TRP A 139 -11.81 10.90 3.05
C TRP A 139 -10.33 11.19 3.35
N THR A 140 -9.60 10.17 3.75
CA THR A 140 -8.20 10.28 4.22
C THR A 140 -7.34 9.14 3.69
N HIS A 141 -7.85 8.39 2.71
CA HIS A 141 -7.21 7.23 2.12
C HIS A 141 -7.75 7.01 0.71
N ILE A 142 -7.09 6.16 -0.04
CA ILE A 142 -7.30 5.92 -1.47
C ILE A 142 -7.38 4.42 -1.72
N ASN A 143 -8.31 4.01 -2.58
CA ASN A 143 -8.40 2.64 -3.06
C ASN A 143 -8.47 2.62 -4.59
N ASN A 144 -7.84 1.63 -5.20
CA ASN A 144 -7.97 1.37 -6.62
C ASN A 144 -9.06 0.31 -6.86
N ILE A 145 -9.87 0.53 -7.89
CA ILE A 145 -10.90 -0.41 -8.32
C ILE A 145 -10.59 -0.87 -9.73
N VAL A 146 -10.34 -2.17 -9.90
CA VAL A 146 -9.95 -2.80 -11.16
C VAL A 146 -11.09 -3.62 -11.72
N HIS A 147 -11.36 -3.45 -13.01
CA HIS A 147 -12.27 -4.30 -13.78
C HIS A 147 -11.45 -5.19 -14.72
N LEU A 148 -11.65 -6.50 -14.61
CA LEU A 148 -11.01 -7.47 -15.49
C LEU A 148 -11.85 -7.74 -16.74
N PRO A 149 -11.22 -8.17 -17.85
CA PRO A 149 -11.93 -8.64 -19.04
C PRO A 149 -12.90 -9.80 -18.77
N SER A 150 -12.66 -10.61 -17.73
CA SER A 150 -13.57 -11.68 -17.28
C SER A 150 -14.92 -11.16 -16.76
N GLY A 151 -15.05 -9.85 -16.51
CA GLY A 151 -16.21 -9.22 -15.90
C GLY A 151 -16.09 -9.07 -14.38
N GLU A 152 -15.08 -9.67 -13.77
CA GLU A 152 -14.82 -9.54 -12.33
C GLU A 152 -14.31 -8.14 -11.97
N LYS A 153 -14.65 -7.72 -10.75
CA LYS A 153 -14.32 -6.41 -10.21
C LYS A 153 -13.59 -6.58 -8.87
N PHE A 154 -12.48 -5.88 -8.68
CA PHE A 154 -11.64 -6.01 -7.49
C PHE A 154 -11.29 -4.66 -6.88
N SER A 155 -11.30 -4.61 -5.55
CA SER A 155 -10.62 -3.61 -4.75
C SER A 155 -9.15 -3.98 -4.62
N VAL A 156 -8.26 -3.01 -4.86
CA VAL A 156 -6.81 -3.20 -4.83
C VAL A 156 -6.17 -2.09 -4.00
N ASP A 157 -5.99 -2.36 -2.72
CA ASP A 157 -5.41 -1.42 -1.77
C ASP A 157 -3.96 -1.82 -1.44
N VAL A 158 -3.01 -1.18 -2.13
CA VAL A 158 -1.57 -1.42 -1.95
C VAL A 158 -0.96 -0.60 -0.81
N ALA A 159 -1.75 0.23 -0.11
CA ALA A 159 -1.19 1.29 0.71
C ALA A 159 -1.98 1.59 1.99
N PHE A 160 -2.70 0.62 2.54
CA PHE A 160 -3.36 0.77 3.85
C PHE A 160 -2.39 0.65 5.06
N GLY A 161 -1.17 0.17 4.81
CA GLY A 161 -0.19 -0.17 5.85
C GLY A 161 -0.34 -1.62 6.35
N GLY A 162 0.07 -1.88 7.59
CA GLY A 162 0.35 -3.24 8.07
C GLY A 162 -0.85 -4.18 8.15
N ASP A 163 -2.06 -3.66 8.26
CA ASP A 163 -3.30 -4.46 8.33
C ASP A 163 -4.11 -4.38 7.04
N GLY A 164 -3.46 -3.94 5.95
CA GLY A 164 -4.01 -3.96 4.61
C GLY A 164 -4.17 -5.37 4.06
N PRO A 165 -5.01 -5.52 3.02
CA PRO A 165 -5.11 -6.77 2.29
C PRO A 165 -3.78 -7.06 1.57
N THR A 166 -3.40 -8.32 1.50
CA THR A 166 -2.23 -8.83 0.75
C THR A 166 -2.63 -9.43 -0.61
N SER A 167 -3.89 -9.25 -1.01
CA SER A 167 -4.44 -9.73 -2.28
C SER A 167 -5.64 -8.88 -2.69
N PRO A 168 -5.94 -8.77 -3.99
CA PRO A 168 -7.14 -8.09 -4.47
C PRO A 168 -8.39 -8.70 -3.84
N LEU A 169 -9.31 -7.86 -3.39
CA LEU A 169 -10.56 -8.31 -2.78
C LEU A 169 -11.71 -8.17 -3.79
N PRO A 170 -12.46 -9.24 -4.10
CA PRO A 170 -13.54 -9.17 -5.06
C PRO A 170 -14.67 -8.29 -4.53
N LEU A 171 -15.21 -7.45 -5.41
CA LEU A 171 -16.36 -6.59 -5.15
C LEU A 171 -17.64 -7.35 -5.51
N VAL A 172 -18.01 -8.30 -4.66
CA VAL A 172 -19.18 -9.17 -4.82
C VAL A 172 -19.97 -9.28 -3.51
N ASP A 173 -21.30 -9.33 -3.58
CA ASP A 173 -22.16 -9.33 -2.39
C ASP A 173 -21.98 -10.57 -1.51
N THR A 174 -21.50 -11.69 -2.06
CA THR A 174 -21.20 -12.92 -1.31
C THR A 174 -20.11 -12.75 -0.27
N SER A 175 -19.34 -11.65 -0.33
CA SER A 175 -18.35 -11.25 0.68
C SER A 175 -17.38 -12.38 1.09
N PRO A 176 -16.68 -13.02 0.13
CA PRO A 176 -15.86 -14.19 0.41
C PRO A 176 -14.75 -13.86 1.41
N THR A 177 -14.49 -14.81 2.31
CA THR A 177 -13.38 -14.69 3.27
C THR A 177 -12.08 -15.07 2.59
N ILE A 178 -11.10 -14.18 2.66
CA ILE A 178 -9.76 -14.34 2.05
C ILE A 178 -8.73 -14.44 3.16
N GLN A 179 -7.80 -15.38 3.03
CA GLN A 179 -6.66 -15.50 3.92
C GLN A 179 -5.70 -14.34 3.70
N ASN A 180 -5.24 -13.71 4.78
CA ASN A 180 -4.26 -12.64 4.75
C ASN A 180 -2.94 -13.10 5.39
N LEU A 181 -2.22 -12.21 6.08
CA LEU A 181 -0.99 -12.58 6.78
C LEU A 181 -1.28 -13.44 8.02
N GLY A 182 -0.66 -14.61 8.11
CA GLY A 182 -0.79 -15.47 9.29
C GLY A 182 -2.20 -16.05 9.43
N PRO A 183 -2.81 -16.09 10.63
CA PRO A 183 -4.19 -16.54 10.82
C PRO A 183 -5.23 -15.47 10.42
N GLN A 184 -4.80 -14.27 10.02
CA GLN A 184 -5.71 -13.18 9.72
C GLN A 184 -6.55 -13.47 8.48
N GLN A 185 -7.83 -13.14 8.56
CA GLN A 185 -8.78 -13.23 7.47
C GLN A 185 -9.36 -11.86 7.18
N VAL A 186 -9.63 -11.59 5.91
CA VAL A 186 -10.17 -10.31 5.42
C VAL A 186 -11.36 -10.55 4.49
N ARG A 187 -12.22 -9.54 4.36
CA ARG A 187 -13.32 -9.52 3.39
C ARG A 187 -13.77 -8.09 3.09
N LEU A 188 -14.50 -7.93 2.00
CA LEU A 188 -15.32 -6.75 1.74
C LEU A 188 -16.79 -7.13 1.92
N VAL A 189 -17.52 -6.32 2.67
CA VAL A 189 -18.99 -6.42 2.78
C VAL A 189 -19.63 -5.21 2.13
N HIS A 190 -20.77 -5.39 1.48
CA HIS A 190 -21.51 -4.31 0.83
C HIS A 190 -22.70 -3.89 1.71
N ASP A 191 -22.51 -2.85 2.51
CA ASP A 191 -23.44 -2.48 3.57
C ASP A 191 -23.41 -0.97 3.91
N ASN A 192 -24.35 -0.52 4.74
CA ASN A 192 -24.34 0.84 5.28
C ASN A 192 -23.37 0.94 6.46
N ILE A 193 -22.69 2.09 6.59
CA ILE A 193 -21.89 2.39 7.77
C ILE A 193 -22.76 3.04 8.88
N PRO A 194 -22.40 2.96 10.17
CA PRO A 194 -23.25 3.42 11.27
C PRO A 194 -23.71 4.89 11.20
N LYS A 195 -22.90 5.77 10.59
CA LYS A 195 -23.22 7.21 10.42
C LYS A 195 -24.18 7.48 9.26
N GLN A 196 -24.40 6.50 8.39
CA GLN A 196 -25.18 6.64 7.17
C GLN A 196 -26.68 6.56 7.46
N ARG A 197 -27.43 7.58 7.01
CA ARG A 197 -28.91 7.64 7.15
C ARG A 197 -29.66 7.07 5.95
N LEU A 198 -29.09 7.17 4.76
CA LEU A 198 -29.69 6.65 3.53
C LEU A 198 -29.37 5.16 3.39
N LYS A 199 -30.34 4.36 2.93
CA LYS A 199 -30.12 2.94 2.64
C LYS A 199 -29.23 2.74 1.42
N ASP A 200 -29.33 3.64 0.44
CA ASP A 200 -28.58 3.60 -0.80
C ASP A 200 -27.87 4.94 -1.08
N PRO A 201 -26.70 4.90 -1.75
CA PRO A 201 -25.96 3.69 -2.10
C PRO A 201 -25.34 3.03 -0.86
N LYS A 202 -25.24 1.70 -0.87
CA LYS A 202 -24.40 0.98 0.09
C LYS A 202 -22.91 1.27 -0.16
N LEU A 203 -22.09 0.98 0.84
CA LEU A 203 -20.64 1.15 0.79
C LEU A 203 -19.96 -0.20 0.88
N TRP A 204 -18.80 -0.31 0.24
CA TRP A 204 -17.91 -1.43 0.47
C TRP A 204 -17.14 -1.19 1.76
N VAL A 205 -17.20 -2.14 2.70
CA VAL A 205 -16.56 -2.06 4.01
C VAL A 205 -15.53 -3.16 4.14
N TYR A 206 -14.26 -2.76 4.29
CA TYR A 206 -13.16 -3.68 4.54
C TYR A 206 -13.18 -4.13 6.00
N GLN A 207 -13.24 -5.44 6.19
CA GLN A 207 -13.24 -6.08 7.50
C GLN A 207 -12.08 -7.07 7.62
N TYR A 208 -11.56 -7.20 8.84
CA TYR A 208 -10.57 -8.19 9.20
C TYR A 208 -10.95 -8.91 10.49
N ARG A 209 -10.38 -10.10 10.69
CA ARG A 209 -10.36 -10.80 11.98
C ARG A 209 -9.06 -11.58 12.14
N ASN A 210 -8.54 -11.64 13.36
CA ASN A 210 -7.27 -12.32 13.67
C ASN A 210 -7.49 -13.78 14.06
N GLY A 211 -8.15 -14.54 13.19
CA GLY A 211 -8.54 -15.95 13.43
C GLY A 211 -10.01 -16.20 13.12
N ALA A 212 -10.34 -17.42 12.71
CA ALA A 212 -11.69 -17.79 12.30
C ALA A 212 -12.72 -17.74 13.46
N ASP A 213 -12.25 -17.85 14.69
CA ASP A 213 -12.97 -17.77 15.95
C ASP A 213 -13.14 -16.33 16.49
N ARG A 214 -12.56 -15.34 15.82
CA ARG A 214 -12.58 -13.94 16.26
C ARG A 214 -13.65 -13.12 15.53
N GLU A 215 -14.06 -12.04 16.18
CA GLU A 215 -15.02 -11.10 15.63
C GLU A 215 -14.44 -10.31 14.45
N TRP A 216 -15.30 -10.02 13.48
CA TRP A 216 -14.99 -9.13 12.37
C TRP A 216 -14.94 -7.68 12.84
N ASN A 217 -13.86 -7.00 12.51
CA ASN A 217 -13.65 -5.60 12.79
C ASN A 217 -13.63 -4.82 11.48
N SER A 218 -14.41 -3.75 11.40
CA SER A 218 -14.46 -2.88 10.21
C SER A 218 -13.40 -1.80 10.28
N PHE A 219 -12.53 -1.72 9.26
CA PHE A 219 -11.42 -0.77 9.19
C PHE A 219 -11.78 0.50 8.43
N TYR A 220 -12.26 0.32 7.20
CA TYR A 220 -12.53 1.43 6.29
C TYR A 220 -13.71 1.13 5.38
N SER A 221 -14.24 2.16 4.74
CA SER A 221 -15.32 2.05 3.77
C SER A 221 -15.12 2.98 2.58
N PHE A 222 -15.58 2.57 1.40
CA PHE A 222 -15.57 3.41 0.20
C PHE A 222 -16.84 3.21 -0.62
N ALA A 223 -17.14 4.22 -1.43
CA ALA A 223 -18.16 4.16 -2.47
C ALA A 223 -17.49 3.88 -3.81
N GLU A 224 -18.26 3.63 -4.86
CA GLU A 224 -17.76 3.52 -6.23
C GLU A 224 -17.78 4.87 -6.96
N ILE A 225 -17.46 5.95 -6.25
CA ILE A 225 -17.35 7.29 -6.81
C ILE A 225 -15.92 7.50 -7.29
N GLU A 226 -15.76 7.86 -8.55
CA GLU A 226 -14.46 8.14 -9.14
C GLU A 226 -13.87 9.45 -8.59
N PHE A 227 -12.60 9.39 -8.21
CA PHE A 227 -11.81 10.50 -7.70
C PHE A 227 -10.62 10.74 -8.63
N PHE A 228 -10.27 12.01 -8.81
CA PHE A 228 -9.20 12.46 -9.68
C PHE A 228 -7.99 12.96 -8.87
N GLN A 229 -6.90 13.31 -9.56
CA GLN A 229 -5.70 13.84 -8.92
C GLN A 229 -6.03 15.03 -8.00
N GLU A 230 -6.91 15.93 -8.44
CA GLU A 230 -7.30 17.13 -7.72
C GLU A 230 -8.04 16.83 -6.41
N ASP A 231 -8.86 15.77 -6.37
CA ASP A 231 -9.50 15.31 -5.15
C ASP A 231 -8.47 14.80 -4.14
N TYR A 232 -7.40 14.17 -4.64
CA TYR A 232 -6.29 13.71 -3.81
C TYR A 232 -5.37 14.83 -3.36
N GLU A 233 -5.20 15.93 -4.12
CA GLU A 233 -4.43 17.09 -3.63
C GLU A 233 -5.05 17.68 -2.36
N VAL A 234 -6.39 17.79 -2.32
CA VAL A 234 -7.12 18.25 -1.12
C VAL A 234 -6.96 17.24 0.04
N GLN A 235 -7.16 15.96 -0.24
CA GLN A 235 -7.04 14.92 0.79
C GLN A 235 -5.62 14.76 1.32
N ASN A 236 -4.61 14.88 0.45
CA ASN A 236 -3.18 14.78 0.77
C ASN A 236 -2.80 15.85 1.79
N TRP A 237 -3.25 17.10 1.60
CA TRP A 237 -3.04 18.18 2.56
C TRP A 237 -3.62 17.86 3.94
N TRP A 238 -4.88 17.44 4.00
CA TRP A 238 -5.52 17.06 5.26
C TRP A 238 -4.84 15.85 5.90
N THR A 239 -4.49 14.84 5.10
CA THR A 239 -3.91 13.58 5.56
C THR A 239 -2.53 13.83 6.19
N ALA A 240 -1.66 14.58 5.52
CA ALA A 240 -0.34 14.92 6.02
C ALA A 240 -0.38 15.82 7.29
N ALA A 241 -1.33 16.76 7.37
CA ALA A 241 -1.32 17.79 8.41
C ALA A 241 -2.23 17.50 9.62
N LYS A 242 -3.31 16.72 9.46
CA LYS A 242 -4.40 16.60 10.45
C LYS A 242 -4.78 15.17 10.81
N THR A 243 -3.98 14.18 10.40
CA THR A 243 -4.19 12.78 10.79
C THR A 243 -2.97 12.24 11.53
N LEU A 244 -3.01 10.95 11.91
CA LEU A 244 -1.90 10.28 12.60
C LEU A 244 -0.54 10.49 11.91
N HIS A 245 -0.52 10.69 10.59
CA HIS A 245 0.70 10.91 9.83
C HIS A 245 1.54 12.09 10.32
N ARG A 246 0.90 13.13 10.89
CA ARG A 246 1.59 14.30 11.44
C ARG A 246 2.35 13.99 12.73
N TRP A 247 1.81 13.09 13.55
CA TRP A 247 2.25 12.81 14.92
C TRP A 247 2.72 11.37 15.13
N THR A 248 3.01 10.67 14.03
CA THR A 248 3.52 9.32 14.08
C THR A 248 4.46 9.12 12.90
N VAL A 249 5.70 8.73 13.16
CA VAL A 249 6.60 8.24 12.10
C VAL A 249 6.25 6.78 11.88
N LEU A 250 5.69 6.46 10.72
CA LEU A 250 5.11 5.15 10.44
C LEU A 250 5.71 4.58 9.16
N LEU A 251 6.29 3.39 9.28
CA LEU A 251 6.71 2.60 8.13
C LEU A 251 6.18 1.19 8.25
N VAL A 252 5.85 0.59 7.11
CA VAL A 252 5.45 -0.80 6.98
C VAL A 252 6.02 -1.35 5.68
N ARG A 253 6.67 -2.51 5.75
CA ARG A 253 7.07 -3.27 4.57
C ARG A 253 6.67 -4.72 4.74
N PHE A 254 5.91 -5.24 3.78
CA PHE A 254 5.62 -6.67 3.76
C PHE A 254 6.85 -7.45 3.31
N LEU A 255 7.05 -8.61 3.91
CA LEU A 255 8.19 -9.49 3.65
C LEU A 255 7.71 -10.65 2.80
N ARG A 256 8.46 -10.95 1.74
CA ARG A 256 8.19 -12.09 0.86
C ARG A 256 9.04 -13.30 1.24
N GLU A 257 8.53 -14.49 0.94
CA GLU A 257 9.29 -15.72 1.09
C GLU A 257 10.59 -15.67 0.29
N GLY A 258 11.70 -16.16 0.87
CA GLY A 258 13.02 -16.17 0.23
C GLY A 258 13.73 -14.80 0.19
N GLU A 259 13.15 -13.74 0.76
CA GLU A 259 13.85 -12.48 0.93
C GLU A 259 14.94 -12.60 2.02
N PRO A 260 16.18 -12.15 1.77
CA PRO A 260 17.27 -12.21 2.74
C PRO A 260 17.09 -11.12 3.81
N VAL A 261 16.12 -11.30 4.69
CA VAL A 261 15.87 -10.39 5.82
C VAL A 261 16.28 -11.09 7.10
N GLU A 262 16.95 -10.37 8.01
CA GLU A 262 17.47 -10.87 9.31
C GLU A 262 16.41 -11.54 10.23
N PHE A 263 15.15 -11.59 9.82
CA PHE A 263 14.02 -12.02 10.64
C PHE A 263 13.55 -13.45 10.40
N ASP A 264 14.04 -14.12 9.35
CA ASP A 264 13.67 -15.51 9.07
C ASP A 264 14.89 -16.46 9.11
N GLN A 265 14.82 -17.45 10.00
CA GLN A 265 15.76 -18.58 10.06
C GLN A 265 15.23 -19.81 9.30
N ARG A 266 14.03 -19.73 8.72
CA ARG A 266 13.53 -20.78 7.82
C ARG A 266 14.31 -20.68 6.52
N ALA A 267 14.86 -21.82 6.12
CA ALA A 267 15.82 -21.95 5.04
C ALA A 267 15.44 -21.10 3.82
N THR A 268 16.42 -20.35 3.32
CA THR A 268 16.44 -19.75 1.98
C THR A 268 16.15 -20.82 0.94
N VAL A 269 14.87 -21.06 0.65
CA VAL A 269 14.48 -21.68 -0.61
C VAL A 269 14.86 -20.66 -1.67
N ASN A 270 15.69 -21.07 -2.63
CA ASN A 270 16.08 -20.25 -3.77
C ASN A 270 14.83 -19.69 -4.47
N GLY A 271 14.42 -18.47 -4.12
CA GLY A 271 13.23 -17.79 -4.62
C GLY A 271 13.28 -17.39 -6.09
N LYS A 272 14.16 -17.99 -6.89
CA LYS A 272 14.27 -17.75 -8.34
C LYS A 272 13.28 -18.60 -9.16
N ASP A 273 12.76 -19.70 -8.58
CA ASP A 273 11.83 -20.62 -9.26
C ASP A 273 10.41 -20.60 -8.67
N ALA A 274 10.12 -19.72 -7.72
CA ALA A 274 8.77 -19.58 -7.17
C ALA A 274 7.83 -18.98 -8.22
N THR A 275 6.75 -19.69 -8.54
CA THR A 275 5.71 -19.24 -9.48
C THR A 275 4.75 -18.23 -8.84
N GLU A 276 4.65 -18.23 -7.51
CA GLU A 276 3.79 -17.32 -6.73
C GLU A 276 4.61 -16.46 -5.75
N VAL A 277 4.19 -15.21 -5.58
CA VAL A 277 4.73 -14.32 -4.54
C VAL A 277 3.96 -14.55 -3.25
N THR A 278 4.63 -15.07 -2.23
CA THR A 278 4.03 -15.34 -0.91
C THR A 278 4.46 -14.29 0.11
N ILE A 279 3.51 -13.67 0.79
CA ILE A 279 3.78 -12.74 1.90
C ILE A 279 3.86 -13.54 3.20
N VAL A 280 5.02 -13.52 3.85
CA VAL A 280 5.29 -14.33 5.05
C VAL A 280 5.37 -13.50 6.33
N GLY A 281 5.50 -12.18 6.18
CA GLY A 281 5.62 -11.30 7.33
C GLY A 281 5.48 -9.84 6.99
N LYS A 282 5.69 -9.00 8.00
CA LYS A 282 5.82 -7.56 7.89
C LYS A 282 6.79 -7.03 8.93
N VAL A 283 7.58 -6.04 8.54
CA VAL A 283 8.35 -5.19 9.45
C VAL A 283 7.70 -3.82 9.51
N MET A 284 7.64 -3.24 10.70
CA MET A 284 6.97 -1.99 10.98
C MET A 284 7.86 -1.11 11.85
N LEU A 285 7.90 0.19 11.58
CA LEU A 285 8.48 1.19 12.47
C LEU A 285 7.34 2.10 12.91
N VAL A 286 7.18 2.24 14.22
CA VAL A 286 6.23 3.17 14.83
C VAL A 286 7.01 4.05 15.78
N ASN A 287 7.22 5.31 15.39
CA ASN A 287 8.05 6.31 16.06
C ASN A 287 9.51 5.88 16.23
N ASP A 288 9.79 5.23 17.35
CA ASP A 288 11.10 4.87 17.87
C ASP A 288 11.27 3.35 18.04
N VAL A 289 10.25 2.59 17.65
CA VAL A 289 10.18 1.14 17.86
C VAL A 289 10.00 0.40 16.54
N VAL A 290 10.91 -0.53 16.26
CA VAL A 290 10.80 -1.50 15.16
C VAL A 290 10.16 -2.78 15.68
N LYS A 291 9.13 -3.23 14.96
CA LYS A 291 8.33 -4.40 15.26
C LYS A 291 8.27 -5.32 14.06
N VAL A 292 8.20 -6.63 14.30
CA VAL A 292 8.10 -7.64 13.25
C VAL A 292 6.93 -8.57 13.55
N ASN A 293 6.23 -8.99 12.50
CA ASN A 293 5.22 -10.03 12.57
C ASN A 293 5.41 -11.00 11.39
N MET A 294 5.83 -12.23 11.67
CA MET A 294 6.05 -13.29 10.68
C MET A 294 4.82 -14.20 10.51
N GLY A 295 3.62 -13.62 10.48
CA GLY A 295 2.34 -14.35 10.40
C GLY A 295 1.78 -14.82 11.74
N GLY A 296 2.24 -14.24 12.85
CA GLY A 296 1.81 -14.62 14.19
C GLY A 296 1.67 -13.41 15.11
N LYS A 297 2.30 -13.47 16.28
CA LYS A 297 2.33 -12.35 17.22
C LYS A 297 3.39 -11.33 16.77
N THR A 298 3.06 -10.05 16.92
CA THR A 298 4.03 -8.96 16.72
C THR A 298 5.02 -8.93 17.89
N SER A 299 6.32 -8.89 17.58
CA SER A 299 7.40 -8.70 18.55
C SER A 299 8.14 -7.38 18.30
N VAL A 300 8.66 -6.77 19.36
CA VAL A 300 9.61 -5.65 19.26
C VAL A 300 10.99 -6.22 18.99
N VAL A 301 11.71 -5.69 18.01
CA VAL A 301 13.04 -6.17 17.63
C VAL A 301 14.14 -5.12 17.80
N HIS A 302 13.78 -3.84 17.89
CA HIS A 302 14.72 -2.75 18.11
C HIS A 302 13.96 -1.52 18.62
N THR A 303 14.52 -0.83 19.62
CA THR A 303 14.10 0.49 20.08
C THR A 303 15.32 1.41 20.07
N PHE A 304 15.13 2.68 19.71
CA PHE A 304 16.20 3.68 19.68
C PHE A 304 15.68 5.01 20.23
N GLU A 305 16.56 5.85 20.79
CA GLU A 305 16.15 7.10 21.44
C GLU A 305 16.63 8.36 20.70
N THR A 306 17.38 8.19 19.61
CA THR A 306 18.02 9.27 18.86
C THR A 306 17.65 9.24 17.38
N GLU A 307 17.76 10.40 16.71
CA GLU A 307 17.57 10.47 15.25
C GLU A 307 18.59 9.62 14.49
N GLU A 308 19.86 9.59 14.94
CA GLU A 308 20.87 8.72 14.34
C GLU A 308 20.49 7.24 14.44
N GLY A 309 19.97 6.81 15.59
CA GLY A 309 19.45 5.45 15.77
C GLY A 309 18.28 5.15 14.83
N ARG A 310 17.37 6.12 14.63
CA ARG A 310 16.27 5.99 13.66
C ARG A 310 16.78 5.85 12.23
N LEU A 311 17.72 6.69 11.81
CA LEU A 311 18.32 6.64 10.47
C LEU A 311 19.02 5.29 10.21
N GLN A 312 19.72 4.74 11.22
CA GLN A 312 20.30 3.41 11.15
C GLN A 312 19.22 2.32 11.02
N ALA A 313 18.12 2.43 11.76
CA ALA A 313 17.00 1.50 11.66
C ALA A 313 16.30 1.56 10.29
N LEU A 314 16.12 2.75 9.71
CA LEU A 314 15.58 2.93 8.36
C LEU A 314 16.41 2.16 7.32
N LYS A 315 17.74 2.34 7.36
CA LYS A 315 18.64 1.64 6.46
C LYS A 315 18.63 0.13 6.70
N LYS A 316 18.72 -0.28 7.96
CA LYS A 316 18.84 -1.70 8.33
C LYS A 316 17.61 -2.52 7.97
N TYR A 317 16.41 -2.03 8.26
CA TYR A 317 15.19 -2.84 8.18
C TYR A 317 14.33 -2.55 6.95
N PHE A 318 14.45 -1.35 6.40
CA PHE A 318 13.63 -0.90 5.26
C PHE A 318 14.48 -0.63 4.01
N GLY A 319 15.81 -0.67 4.10
CA GLY A 319 16.69 -0.30 3.00
C GLY A 319 16.64 1.19 2.65
N ILE A 320 16.07 2.02 3.53
CA ILE A 320 15.85 3.43 3.26
C ILE A 320 17.09 4.25 3.62
N THR A 321 17.52 5.11 2.70
CA THR A 321 18.52 6.14 2.98
C THR A 321 17.99 7.53 2.66
N LEU A 322 18.31 8.49 3.53
CA LEU A 322 17.94 9.89 3.38
C LEU A 322 19.19 10.70 2.99
N THR A 323 18.98 11.74 2.20
CA THR A 323 20.01 12.75 1.89
C THR A 323 20.40 13.53 3.14
N GLU A 324 21.57 14.17 3.14
CA GLU A 324 22.00 15.01 4.28
C GLU A 324 21.00 16.13 4.60
N THR A 325 20.41 16.73 3.56
CA THR A 325 19.35 17.74 3.72
C THR A 325 18.12 17.16 4.41
N GLU A 326 17.64 15.99 3.97
CA GLU A 326 16.48 15.33 4.58
C GLU A 326 16.75 14.97 6.04
N LYS A 327 17.92 14.39 6.35
CA LYS A 327 18.33 14.04 7.73
C LYS A 327 18.25 15.22 8.69
N GLY A 328 18.61 16.42 8.22
CA GLY A 328 18.54 17.65 9.01
C GLY A 328 17.14 18.26 9.15
N SER A 329 16.20 17.91 8.26
CA SER A 329 14.90 18.59 8.13
C SER A 329 13.91 18.26 9.25
N ILE A 330 14.08 17.14 9.94
CA ILE A 330 13.22 16.79 11.08
C ILE A 330 13.51 17.65 12.33
N ARG A 331 14.65 18.35 12.40
CA ARG A 331 15.02 19.14 13.58
C ARG A 331 14.00 20.24 13.85
N GLY A 332 13.45 20.25 15.08
CA GLY A 332 12.40 21.19 15.47
C GLY A 332 10.99 20.79 15.00
N TRP A 333 10.84 19.62 14.38
CA TRP A 333 9.56 19.04 14.01
C TRP A 333 8.98 18.21 15.16
N ASP A 334 7.65 18.05 15.19
CA ASP A 334 6.92 17.43 16.32
C ASP A 334 7.42 16.02 16.71
N MET A 335 7.96 15.26 15.75
CA MET A 335 8.39 13.87 15.95
C MET A 335 9.92 13.68 15.96
N ALA A 336 10.67 14.78 16.12
CA ALA A 336 12.11 14.73 16.28
C ALA A 336 12.49 14.00 17.58
N LEU A 337 13.44 13.08 17.49
CA LEU A 337 14.15 12.52 18.63
C LEU A 337 15.35 13.39 18.99
N ALA A 338 15.96 13.05 20.14
CA ALA A 338 17.17 13.71 20.63
C ALA A 338 18.37 13.55 19.69
#